data_AF-A0A9X6AE95-F1
#
_entry.id   AF-A0A9X6AE95-F1
#
_cell.length_a   1.000
_cell.length_b   1.000
_cell.length_c   1.000
_cell.angle_alpha   90.00
_cell.angle_beta   90.00
_cell.angle_gamma   90.00
#
_symmetry.space_group_name_H-M   'P 1'
#
loop_
_entity.id
_entity.type
_entity.pdbx_description
1 polymer ?
#
loop_
_entity_poly.entity_id
_entity_poly.type
_entity_poly.pdbx_seq_one_letter_code
_entity_poly.pdbx_strand_id
1 'polypeptide(L)'
;MTPTKWVRIWNERLPDIPLTLVAVSTDEAFDVLRGRGADAGFVRLPVDREDLSAIPLYTETTVVVVPKDHIVAAADEVTSEDLADEIVLHP
;
A
#
# COMPACT_ATOMS: atom_id res chain seq x y z
N MET A 1 -2.07 1.58 -8.26
CA MET A 1 -1.14 2.65 -8.69
C MET A 1 0.06 2.58 -7.75
N THR A 2 1.32 2.57 -8.23
CA THR A 2 2.49 2.37 -7.36
C THR A 2 3.23 3.68 -7.05
N PRO A 3 3.68 3.92 -5.80
CA PRO A 3 4.44 5.13 -5.42
C PRO A 3 5.66 5.40 -6.31
N THR A 4 6.32 4.35 -6.82
CA THR A 4 7.47 4.46 -7.73
C THR A 4 7.13 5.24 -9.00
N LYS A 5 5.91 5.13 -9.54
CA LYS A 5 5.47 5.91 -10.70
C LYS A 5 5.43 7.40 -10.39
N TRP A 6 4.97 7.78 -9.19
CA TRP A 6 4.90 9.18 -8.78
C TRP A 6 6.28 9.79 -8.59
N VAL A 7 7.21 9.03 -8.01
CA VAL A 7 8.60 9.48 -7.86
C VAL A 7 9.27 9.74 -9.20
N ARG A 8 9.07 8.83 -10.16
CA ARG A 8 9.58 9.05 -11.52
C ARG A 8 9.03 10.36 -12.12
N ILE A 9 7.70 10.56 -12.05
CA ILE A 9 7.06 11.76 -12.59
C ILE A 9 7.51 13.03 -11.84
N TRP A 10 7.73 12.95 -10.53
CA TRP A 10 8.25 14.06 -9.74
C TRP A 10 9.64 14.46 -10.22
N ASN A 11 10.58 13.51 -10.30
CA ASN A 11 11.95 13.77 -10.73
C ASN A 11 12.02 14.32 -12.17
N GLU A 12 11.07 13.94 -13.03
CA GLU A 12 10.94 14.50 -14.39
C GLU A 12 10.44 15.95 -14.38
N ARG A 13 9.53 16.31 -13.47
CA ARG A 13 8.88 17.63 -13.43
C ARG A 13 9.60 18.66 -12.57
N LEU A 14 10.26 18.20 -11.51
CA LEU A 14 10.91 19.02 -10.49
C LEU A 14 12.33 18.49 -10.21
N PRO A 15 13.22 18.49 -11.21
CA PRO A 15 14.55 17.89 -11.08
C PRO A 15 15.41 18.54 -9.98
N ASP A 16 15.18 19.82 -9.69
CA ASP A 16 15.93 20.58 -8.68
C ASP A 16 15.37 20.39 -7.25
N ILE A 17 14.24 19.70 -7.09
CA ILE A 17 13.60 19.44 -5.80
C ILE A 17 13.65 17.93 -5.53
N PRO A 18 14.64 17.43 -4.79
CA PRO A 18 14.81 15.99 -4.59
C PRO A 18 13.63 15.41 -3.80
N LEU A 19 13.13 14.25 -4.24
CA LEU A 19 12.15 13.47 -3.51
C LEU A 19 12.81 12.21 -2.94
N THR A 20 12.90 12.14 -1.61
CA THR A 20 13.48 10.99 -0.89
C THR A 20 12.38 10.03 -0.48
N LEU A 21 12.47 8.77 -0.88
CA LEU A 21 11.60 7.71 -0.38
C LEU A 21 12.25 7.00 0.80
N VAL A 22 11.52 6.96 1.91
CA VAL A 22 11.90 6.18 3.10
C VAL A 22 10.91 5.03 3.23
N ALA A 23 11.41 3.80 3.15
CA ALA A 23 10.60 2.61 3.41
C ALA A 23 10.51 2.39 4.91
N VAL A 24 9.28 2.27 5.41
CA VAL A 24 8.97 2.04 6.83
C VAL A 24 7.88 0.99 6.93
N SER A 25 7.81 0.30 8.06
CA SER A 25 6.70 -0.61 8.34
C SER A 25 5.40 0.18 8.53
N THR A 26 4.27 -0.50 8.37
CA THR A 26 2.94 0.13 8.48
C THR A 26 2.67 0.66 9.89
N ASP A 27 3.19 0.00 10.91
CA ASP A 27 3.06 0.37 12.32
C ASP A 27 3.96 1.54 12.73
N GLU A 28 5.15 1.67 12.13
CA GLU A 28 6.06 2.79 12.41
C GLU A 28 5.71 4.08 11.65
N ALA A 29 4.93 3.99 10.57
CA ALA A 29 4.70 5.10 9.64
C ALA A 29 4.21 6.39 10.32
N PHE A 30 3.29 6.26 11.29
CA PHE A 30 2.75 7.43 12.00
C PHE A 30 3.77 8.07 12.93
N ASP A 31 4.57 7.26 13.63
CA ASP A 31 5.59 7.76 14.55
C ASP A 31 6.71 8.49 13.80
N VAL A 32 7.06 8.01 12.60
CA VAL A 32 8.02 8.70 11.72
C VAL A 32 7.50 10.08 11.30
N LEU A 33 6.21 10.21 10.97
CA LEU A 33 5.60 11.49 10.61
C LEU A 33 5.59 12.45 11.81
N ARG A 34 5.16 11.97 12.98
CA ARG A 34 5.12 12.77 14.23
C ARG A 34 6.51 13.21 14.67
N GLY A 35 7.49 12.32 14.52
CA GLY A 35 8.90 12.58 14.80
C GLY A 35 9.61 13.44 13.76
N ARG A 36 8.92 13.88 12.69
CA ARG A 36 9.49 14.64 11.56
C ARG A 36 10.61 13.91 10.82
N GLY A 37 10.58 12.58 10.83
CA GLY A 37 11.45 11.75 10.00
C GLY A 37 11.02 11.70 8.53
N ALA A 38 9.80 12.13 8.23
CA ALA A 38 9.29 12.35 6.88
C ALA A 38 8.32 13.54 6.86
N ASP A 39 8.24 14.24 5.73
CA ASP A 39 7.32 15.38 5.53
C ASP A 39 5.88 14.94 5.20
N ALA A 40 5.72 13.77 4.56
CA ALA A 40 4.45 13.18 4.18
C ALA A 40 4.59 11.65 4.06
N GLY A 41 3.46 10.93 4.17
CA GLY A 41 3.45 9.47 4.16
C GLY A 41 2.31 8.87 3.34
N PHE A 42 2.60 7.73 2.71
CA PHE A 42 1.58 6.83 2.18
C PHE A 42 1.18 5.87 3.29
N VAL A 43 -0.04 6.01 3.80
CA VAL A 43 -0.52 5.23 4.95
C VAL A 43 -1.81 4.52 4.62
N ARG A 44 -2.06 3.42 5.35
CA ARG A 44 -3.38 2.79 5.38
C ARG A 44 -4.30 3.58 6.30
N LEU A 45 -5.58 3.64 5.93
CA LEU A 45 -6.62 4.15 6.82
C LEU A 45 -6.98 3.06 7.86
N PRO A 46 -7.49 3.44 9.05
CA PRO A 46 -7.78 4.81 9.49
C PRO A 46 -6.52 5.58 9.92
N VAL A 47 -6.63 6.91 9.86
CA VAL A 47 -5.61 7.86 10.34
C VAL A 47 -6.27 8.72 11.42
N ASP A 48 -5.60 8.89 12.55
CA ASP A 48 -6.01 9.86 13.57
C ASP A 48 -5.90 11.28 12.99
N ARG A 49 -7.00 12.03 13.03
CA ARG A 49 -7.09 13.36 12.42
C ARG A 49 -6.92 14.52 13.40
N GLU A 50 -6.65 14.23 14.67
CA GLU A 50 -6.34 15.27 15.64
C GLU A 50 -4.99 15.93 15.36
N ASP A 51 -4.02 15.15 14.87
CA ASP A 51 -2.65 15.60 14.64
C ASP A 51 -2.16 15.42 13.19
N LEU A 52 -2.83 14.61 12.38
CA LEU A 52 -2.49 14.37 10.97
C LEU A 52 -3.65 14.67 10.01
N SER A 53 -3.33 15.30 8.89
CA SER A 53 -4.28 15.44 7.78
C SER A 53 -4.15 14.26 6.82
N ALA A 54 -5.28 13.68 6.39
CA ALA A 54 -5.30 12.56 5.46
C ALA A 54 -6.27 12.82 4.30
N ILE A 55 -5.81 12.55 3.08
CA ILE A 55 -6.61 12.61 1.85
C ILE A 55 -6.57 11.22 1.20
N PRO A 56 -7.72 10.56 0.93
CA PRO A 56 -7.75 9.29 0.22
C PRO A 56 -7.17 9.42 -1.19
N LEU A 57 -6.23 8.52 -1.53
CA LEU A 57 -5.56 8.55 -2.84
C LEU A 57 -6.17 7.52 -3.81
N TYR A 58 -6.31 6.28 -3.36
CA TYR A 58 -6.92 5.18 -4.11
C TYR A 58 -7.38 4.08 -3.16
N THR A 59 -8.30 3.25 -3.62
CA THR A 59 -8.63 1.97 -2.99
C THR A 59 -7.82 0.87 -3.66
N GLU A 60 -7.27 -0.02 -2.85
CA GLU A 60 -6.58 -1.22 -3.35
C GLU A 60 -7.52 -2.43 -3.21
N THR A 61 -7.57 -3.24 -4.26
CA THR A 61 -8.32 -4.50 -4.26
C THR A 61 -7.37 -5.62 -3.86
N THR A 62 -7.68 -6.30 -2.76
CA THR A 62 -6.99 -7.55 -2.37
C THR A 62 -7.30 -8.63 -3.39
N VAL A 63 -6.28 -9.37 -3.81
CA VAL A 63 -6.41 -10.47 -4.77
C VAL A 63 -5.77 -11.73 -4.22
N VAL A 64 -6.26 -12.89 -4.66
CA VAL A 64 -5.64 -14.18 -4.38
C VAL A 64 -4.67 -14.49 -5.52
N VAL A 65 -3.46 -14.91 -5.17
CA VAL A 65 -2.46 -15.37 -6.15
C VAL A 65 -2.27 -16.87 -5.97
N VAL A 66 -2.59 -17.64 -7.01
CA VAL A 66 -2.49 -19.11 -7.01
C VAL A 66 -1.67 -19.60 -8.21
N PRO A 67 -1.11 -20.82 -8.15
CA PRO A 67 -0.59 -21.49 -9.34
C PRO A 67 -1.65 -21.56 -10.44
N LYS A 68 -1.21 -21.52 -11.70
CA LYS A 68 -2.11 -21.50 -12.86
C LYS A 68 -3.09 -22.69 -12.90
N ASP A 69 -2.66 -23.85 -12.41
CA ASP A 69 -3.44 -25.09 -12.43
C ASP A 69 -4.25 -25.32 -11.15
N HIS A 70 -4.34 -24.32 -10.26
CA HIS A 70 -5.15 -24.39 -9.05
C HIS A 70 -6.65 -24.33 -9.37
N ILE A 71 -7.48 -25.08 -8.63
CA ILE A 71 -8.93 -25.17 -8.89
C ILE A 71 -9.63 -23.80 -8.85
N VAL A 72 -9.21 -22.94 -7.92
CA VAL A 72 -9.70 -21.56 -7.76
C VAL A 72 -9.45 -20.69 -9.01
N ALA A 73 -8.44 -21.00 -9.83
CA ALA A 73 -8.17 -20.25 -11.07
C ALA A 73 -9.25 -20.45 -12.15
N ALA A 74 -10.16 -21.42 -11.98
CA ALA A 74 -11.30 -21.64 -12.87
C ALA A 74 -12.53 -20.79 -12.49
N ALA A 75 -12.53 -20.12 -11.35
CA ALA A 75 -13.61 -19.24 -10.92
C ALA A 75 -13.34 -17.78 -11.31
N ASP A 76 -14.39 -17.04 -11.64
CA ASP A 76 -14.29 -15.61 -11.95
C ASP A 76 -14.08 -14.75 -10.69
N GLU A 77 -14.61 -15.20 -9.55
CA GLU A 77 -14.48 -14.57 -8.24
C GLU A 77 -14.28 -15.62 -7.15
N VAL A 78 -13.67 -15.20 -6.04
CA VAL A 78 -13.29 -16.08 -4.92
C VAL A 78 -13.64 -15.38 -3.63
N THR A 79 -14.39 -16.05 -2.76
CA THR A 79 -14.68 -15.55 -1.42
C THR A 79 -13.63 -16.04 -0.42
N SER A 80 -13.61 -15.44 0.77
CA SER A 80 -12.74 -15.94 1.85
C SER A 80 -13.11 -17.35 2.33
N GLU A 81 -14.39 -17.75 2.19
CA GLU A 81 -14.86 -19.07 2.58
C GLU A 81 -14.35 -20.16 1.64
N ASP A 82 -14.23 -19.86 0.35
CA ASP A 82 -13.63 -20.76 -0.65
C ASP A 82 -12.15 -21.07 -0.36
N LEU A 83 -11.49 -20.26 0.47
CA LEU A 83 -10.09 -20.41 0.87
C LEU A 83 -9.93 -21.02 2.26
N ALA A 84 -11.02 -21.32 2.97
CA ALA A 84 -10.96 -21.72 4.39
C ALA A 84 -10.17 -23.02 4.62
N ASP A 85 -10.21 -23.93 3.66
CA ASP A 85 -9.51 -25.23 3.69
C ASP A 85 -8.16 -25.21 2.94
N GLU A 86 -7.77 -24.06 2.37
CA GLU A 86 -6.53 -23.90 1.61
C GLU A 86 -5.37 -23.42 2.50
N ILE A 87 -4.14 -23.73 2.10
CA ILE A 87 -2.95 -23.18 2.77
C ILE A 87 -2.73 -21.75 2.27
N VAL A 88 -3.06 -20.77 3.11
CA VAL A 88 -2.89 -19.34 2.81
C VAL A 88 -1.60 -18.79 3.42
N LEU A 89 -0.80 -18.11 2.58
CA LEU A 89 0.34 -17.33 3.03
C LEU A 89 -0.10 -15.89 3.29
N HIS A 90 -0.02 -15.47 4.55
CA HIS A 90 -0.24 -14.07 4.92
C HIS A 90 1.10 -13.31 4.86
N PRO A 91 1.20 -12.22 4.09
CA PRO A 91 2.39 -11.38 4.03
C PRO A 91 2.60 -10.58 5.32
#